data_AF-A0A1G1CLY4-F1
#
_entry.id   AF-A0A1G1CLY4-F1
#
_cell.length_a   1.000
_cell.length_b   1.000
_cell.length_c   1.000
_cell.angle_alpha   90.00
_cell.angle_beta   90.00
_cell.angle_gamma   90.00
#
_symmetry.space_group_name_H-M   'P 1'
#
loop_
_entity.id
_entity.type
_entity.pdbx_description
1 polymer ?
#
loop_
_entity_poly.entity_id
_entity_poly.type
_entity_poly.pdbx_seq_one_letter_code
_entity_poly.pdbx_strand_id
1 'polypeptide(L)'
;MINQWTEVMVKLSLGMMTITSWPKVTNYSDVYYQHKPEATISSLIARPEAPTPIPTGPPARQMERPTPPLLAAVNDYRRQQGKSELKPLTALCEAARGRAAAVGRNLDHSGYLEAIKAMPHSASAENLWWGTDVSTAAVVQAWIESGGHRDNLLAEWTYGCGEIVNQTAAFLFIR
;
A
#
# COMPACT_ATOMS: atom_id res chain seq x y z
N MET A 1 -17.98 37.39 3.70
CA MET A 1 -18.81 36.19 3.56
C MET A 1 -18.24 35.15 4.50
N ILE A 2 -19.01 34.81 5.53
CA ILE A 2 -18.62 33.92 6.63
C ILE A 2 -19.24 32.57 6.31
N ASN A 3 -18.43 31.54 6.07
CA ASN A 3 -18.93 30.17 6.01
C ASN A 3 -18.54 29.49 7.32
N GLN A 4 -19.50 29.47 8.23
CA GLN A 4 -19.47 28.72 9.48
C GLN A 4 -19.76 27.26 9.13
N TRP A 5 -18.78 26.38 9.31
CA TRP A 5 -19.02 24.94 9.31
C TRP A 5 -19.30 24.53 10.75
N THR A 6 -20.56 24.20 11.01
CA THR A 6 -21.06 23.63 12.24
C THR A 6 -20.23 22.41 12.65
N GLU A 7 -19.62 22.51 13.83
CA GLU A 7 -19.03 21.40 14.56
C GLU A 7 -20.09 20.32 14.81
N VAL A 8 -19.91 19.14 14.24
CA VAL A 8 -20.57 17.93 14.74
C VAL A 8 -19.55 17.24 15.64
N MET A 9 -19.57 17.63 16.92
CA MET A 9 -18.87 16.90 17.98
C MET A 9 -19.52 15.53 18.17
N VAL A 10 -18.91 14.49 17.59
CA VAL A 10 -19.14 13.12 18.05
C VAL A 10 -18.21 12.90 19.25
N LYS A 11 -18.76 13.08 20.46
CA LYS A 11 -18.09 12.69 21.71
C LYS A 11 -17.90 11.17 21.73
N LEU A 12 -16.73 10.69 21.33
CA LEU A 12 -16.22 9.40 21.77
C LEU A 12 -15.48 9.62 23.09
N SER A 13 -16.20 9.43 24.20
CA SER A 13 -15.62 9.45 25.54
C SER A 13 -14.79 8.19 25.77
N LEU A 14 -13.48 8.28 25.62
CA LEU A 14 -12.49 7.42 26.27
C LEU A 14 -11.16 8.19 26.29
N GLY A 15 -10.79 8.67 27.49
CA GLY A 15 -9.43 9.07 27.87
C GLY A 15 -8.70 10.07 26.96
N MET A 16 -8.63 11.33 27.38
CA MET A 16 -7.78 12.34 26.74
C MET A 16 -6.30 11.89 26.68
N MET A 17 -5.87 11.43 25.51
CA MET A 17 -4.49 11.55 25.05
C MET A 17 -4.53 12.12 23.64
N THR A 18 -4.47 13.44 23.54
CA THR A 18 -4.18 14.13 22.29
C THR A 18 -2.71 13.88 21.95
N ILE A 19 -2.43 12.97 21.02
CA ILE A 19 -1.11 12.86 20.39
C ILE A 19 -1.04 13.97 19.33
N THR A 20 -0.51 15.13 19.70
CA THR A 20 -0.51 16.33 18.85
C THR A 20 0.57 16.35 17.77
N SER A 21 1.48 15.38 17.72
CA SER A 21 2.48 15.29 16.65
C SER A 21 3.32 14.01 16.76
N TRP A 22 3.45 13.27 15.66
CA TRP A 22 4.52 12.29 15.49
C TRP A 22 5.80 12.99 15.00
N PRO A 23 6.99 12.59 15.45
CA PRO A 23 8.23 13.23 15.03
C PRO A 23 8.41 13.06 13.51
N LYS A 24 8.64 14.18 12.83
CA LYS A 24 9.11 14.18 11.43
C LYS A 24 10.47 13.51 11.38
N VAL A 25 10.55 12.32 10.81
CA VAL A 25 11.84 11.74 10.41
C VAL A 25 12.22 12.38 9.09
N THR A 26 13.05 13.41 9.16
CA THR A 26 13.69 14.03 7.99
C THR A 26 15.07 13.41 7.80
N ASN A 27 15.26 12.73 6.66
CA ASN A 27 16.49 12.12 6.12
C ASN A 27 16.69 10.62 6.39
N TYR A 28 16.47 9.83 5.32
CA TYR A 28 16.82 8.42 5.21
C TYR A 28 17.70 8.16 3.96
N SER A 29 18.59 9.10 3.62
CA SER A 29 19.35 9.10 2.36
C SER A 29 20.84 8.76 2.47
N ASP A 30 21.32 8.19 3.58
CA ASP A 30 22.76 7.91 3.76
C ASP A 30 23.05 6.47 4.19
N VAL A 31 22.60 5.48 3.40
CA VAL A 31 23.01 4.07 3.60
C VAL A 31 23.15 3.38 2.23
N TYR A 32 24.36 3.53 1.66
CA TYR A 32 25.11 2.64 0.76
C TYR A 32 24.71 2.47 -0.72
N TYR A 33 25.45 3.19 -1.57
CA TYR A 33 26.05 2.62 -2.78
C TYR A 33 27.29 1.80 -2.39
N GLN A 34 27.37 0.52 -2.74
CA GLN A 34 28.60 -0.12 -3.24
C GLN A 34 28.36 -1.57 -3.70
N HIS A 35 28.91 -1.87 -4.88
CA HIS A 35 29.23 -3.18 -5.48
C HIS A 35 28.14 -3.93 -6.29
N LYS A 36 28.23 -3.71 -7.60
CA LYS A 36 27.79 -4.57 -8.70
C LYS A 36 28.83 -5.69 -8.91
N PRO A 37 28.43 -6.91 -9.26
CA PRO A 37 29.23 -7.70 -10.21
C PRO A 37 28.42 -8.01 -11.46
N GLU A 38 29.08 -7.80 -12.61
CA GLU A 38 28.64 -8.27 -13.92
C GLU A 38 28.97 -9.76 -14.02
N ALA A 39 27.96 -10.58 -14.36
CA ALA A 39 28.18 -11.97 -14.74
C ALA A 39 27.97 -12.10 -16.26
N THR A 40 29.08 -12.19 -16.99
CA THR A 40 29.14 -12.70 -18.36
C THR A 40 29.05 -14.22 -18.31
N ILE A 41 28.10 -14.83 -19.02
CA ILE A 41 28.20 -16.25 -19.39
C ILE A 41 27.86 -16.38 -20.86
N SER A 42 28.87 -16.72 -21.65
CA SER A 42 28.74 -17.05 -23.06
C SER A 42 28.92 -18.56 -23.23
N SER A 43 27.85 -19.19 -23.72
CA SER A 43 27.84 -20.22 -24.76
C SER A 43 28.10 -21.71 -24.46
N LEU A 44 27.26 -22.52 -25.13
CA LEU A 44 27.39 -23.90 -25.62
C LEU A 44 26.97 -25.08 -24.73
N ILE A 45 25.70 -25.53 -24.85
CA ILE A 45 25.35 -26.97 -24.96
C ILE A 45 24.13 -27.18 -25.89
N ALA A 46 24.35 -28.03 -26.91
CA ALA A 46 23.47 -28.84 -27.78
C ALA A 46 22.02 -28.41 -28.10
N ARG A 47 21.73 -28.34 -29.41
CA ARG A 47 20.42 -28.15 -30.04
C ARG A 47 19.53 -29.41 -29.87
N PRO A 48 18.40 -29.34 -29.14
CA PRO A 48 17.36 -30.35 -29.24
C PRO A 48 16.60 -30.16 -30.55
N GLU A 49 16.17 -31.27 -31.17
CA GLU A 49 15.29 -31.25 -32.34
C GLU A 49 14.02 -30.44 -32.04
N ALA A 50 13.59 -29.65 -33.02
CA ALA A 50 12.44 -28.77 -32.88
C ALA A 50 11.16 -29.60 -32.69
N PRO A 51 10.47 -29.51 -31.53
CA PRO A 51 9.13 -30.05 -31.42
C PRO A 51 8.21 -29.25 -32.36
N THR A 52 7.38 -29.95 -33.11
CA THR A 52 6.30 -29.40 -33.92
C THR A 52 5.51 -28.37 -33.10
N PRO A 53 5.19 -27.17 -33.63
CA PRO A 53 4.43 -26.18 -32.88
C PRO A 53 3.06 -26.76 -32.51
N ILE A 54 2.87 -27.02 -31.21
CA ILE A 54 1.56 -27.25 -30.64
C ILE A 54 0.77 -25.94 -30.86
N PRO A 55 -0.49 -25.99 -31.31
CA PRO A 55 -1.32 -24.81 -31.39
C PRO A 55 -1.36 -24.13 -30.01
N THR A 56 -0.71 -22.98 -29.89
CA THR A 56 -0.78 -22.14 -28.69
C THR A 56 -2.23 -21.73 -28.53
N GLY A 57 -2.92 -22.36 -27.58
CA GLY A 57 -4.23 -21.87 -27.15
C GLY A 57 -4.13 -20.38 -26.81
N PRO A 58 -5.23 -19.61 -26.91
CA PRO A 58 -5.22 -18.21 -26.54
C PRO A 58 -4.53 -18.02 -25.18
N PRO A 59 -3.67 -17.01 -25.01
CA PRO A 59 -3.01 -16.77 -23.73
C PRO A 59 -4.08 -16.78 -22.65
N ALA A 60 -3.86 -17.61 -21.62
CA ALA A 60 -4.78 -17.74 -20.50
C ALA A 60 -5.15 -16.33 -20.06
N ARG A 61 -6.43 -15.97 -20.24
CA ARG A 61 -6.97 -14.66 -19.87
C ARG A 61 -6.69 -14.54 -18.38
N GLN A 62 -5.66 -13.77 -18.01
CA GLN A 62 -5.43 -13.42 -16.63
C GLN A 62 -6.71 -12.70 -16.21
N MET A 63 -7.60 -13.37 -15.48
CA MET A 63 -8.75 -12.72 -14.89
C MET A 63 -8.17 -11.64 -13.98
N GLU A 64 -8.26 -10.38 -14.42
CA GLU A 64 -7.91 -9.24 -13.58
C GLU A 64 -8.67 -9.42 -12.27
N ARG A 65 -7.94 -9.58 -11.15
CA ARG A 65 -8.60 -9.64 -9.85
C ARG A 65 -9.40 -8.35 -9.68
N PRO A 66 -10.64 -8.42 -9.16
CA PRO A 66 -11.38 -7.22 -8.79
C PRO A 66 -10.51 -6.31 -7.92
N THR A 67 -10.52 -5.01 -8.21
CA THR A 67 -9.85 -3.99 -7.39
C THR A 67 -10.33 -4.12 -5.94
N PRO A 68 -9.44 -4.27 -4.95
CA PRO A 68 -9.84 -4.35 -3.55
C PRO A 68 -10.65 -3.12 -3.13
N PRO A 69 -11.73 -3.27 -2.33
CA PRO A 69 -12.59 -2.15 -1.95
C PRO A 69 -11.85 -0.99 -1.32
N LEU A 70 -10.83 -1.27 -0.50
CA LEU A 70 -10.02 -0.23 0.15
C LEU A 70 -9.13 0.53 -0.85
N LEU A 71 -8.61 -0.14 -1.88
CA LEU A 71 -7.91 0.51 -2.99
C LEU A 71 -8.85 1.42 -3.78
N ALA A 72 -10.07 0.96 -4.07
CA ALA A 72 -11.07 1.77 -4.77
C ALA A 72 -11.37 3.08 -4.01
N ALA A 73 -11.64 2.99 -2.70
CA ALA A 73 -11.92 4.19 -1.90
C ALA A 73 -10.72 5.14 -1.75
N VAL A 74 -9.49 4.61 -1.65
CA VAL A 74 -8.28 5.44 -1.66
C VAL A 74 -8.13 6.15 -3.01
N ASN A 75 -8.39 5.46 -4.13
CA ASN A 75 -8.34 6.07 -5.45
C ASN A 75 -9.45 7.12 -5.64
N ASP A 76 -10.63 6.91 -5.09
CA ASP A 76 -11.71 7.90 -5.08
C ASP A 76 -11.29 9.18 -4.36
N TYR A 77 -10.66 9.05 -3.19
CA TYR A 77 -10.11 10.20 -2.48
C TYR A 77 -8.99 10.88 -3.28
N ARG A 78 -8.03 10.10 -3.82
CA ARG A 78 -6.94 10.64 -4.65
C ARG A 78 -7.46 11.43 -5.84
N ARG A 79 -8.47 10.90 -6.54
CA ARG A 79 -9.12 11.58 -7.67
C ARG A 79 -9.78 12.89 -7.26
N GLN A 80 -10.44 12.94 -6.11
CA GLN A 80 -11.01 14.19 -5.55
C GLN A 80 -9.94 15.24 -5.24
N GLN A 81 -8.71 14.81 -4.96
CA GLN A 81 -7.57 15.69 -4.70
C GLN A 81 -6.71 15.97 -5.95
N GLY A 82 -7.17 15.58 -7.14
CA GLY A 82 -6.44 15.77 -8.39
C GLY A 82 -5.17 14.91 -8.52
N LYS A 83 -5.09 13.80 -7.79
CA LYS A 83 -3.97 12.85 -7.84
C LYS A 83 -4.27 11.68 -8.76
N SER A 84 -3.23 11.14 -9.39
CA SER A 84 -3.33 9.91 -10.19
C SER A 84 -3.75 8.72 -9.34
N GLU A 85 -4.56 7.85 -9.91
CA GLU A 85 -4.98 6.60 -9.27
C GLU A 85 -3.81 5.62 -9.15
N LEU A 86 -3.82 4.88 -8.05
CA LEU A 86 -2.88 3.81 -7.77
C LEU A 86 -3.29 2.55 -8.52
N LYS A 87 -2.31 1.85 -9.10
CA LYS A 87 -2.53 0.57 -9.76
C LYS A 87 -2.46 -0.57 -8.74
N PRO A 88 -3.34 -1.59 -8.83
CA PRO A 88 -3.19 -2.78 -8.03
C PRO A 88 -1.96 -3.57 -8.49
N LEU A 89 -1.26 -4.18 -7.52
CA LEU A 89 -0.24 -5.19 -7.76
C LEU A 89 -0.56 -6.40 -6.89
N THR A 90 -0.76 -7.58 -7.50
CA THR A 90 -1.22 -8.79 -6.82
C THR A 90 -0.39 -9.12 -5.57
N ALA A 91 0.94 -9.11 -5.70
CA ALA A 91 1.85 -9.38 -4.57
C ALA A 91 1.74 -8.33 -3.46
N LEU A 92 1.52 -7.05 -3.81
CA LEU A 92 1.34 -5.98 -2.83
C LEU A 92 0.03 -6.12 -2.05
N CYS A 93 -1.04 -6.55 -2.73
CA CYS A 93 -2.32 -6.85 -2.08
C CYS A 93 -2.23 -8.04 -1.13
N GLU A 94 -1.48 -9.08 -1.51
CA GLU A 94 -1.23 -10.23 -0.65
C GLU A 94 -0.39 -9.83 0.58
N ALA A 95 0.63 -8.99 0.39
CA ALA A 95 1.39 -8.41 1.48
C ALA A 95 0.50 -7.56 2.40
N ALA A 96 -0.35 -6.69 1.85
CA ALA A 96 -1.28 -5.87 2.63
C ALA A 96 -2.26 -6.72 3.46
N ARG A 97 -2.80 -7.81 2.88
CA ARG A 97 -3.63 -8.77 3.62
C ARG A 97 -2.88 -9.40 4.78
N GLY A 98 -1.65 -9.88 4.53
CA GLY A 98 -0.80 -10.45 5.57
C GLY A 98 -0.49 -9.45 6.69
N ARG A 99 -0.22 -8.19 6.31
CA ARG A 99 0.00 -7.10 7.26
C ARG A 99 -1.22 -6.82 8.13
N ALA A 100 -2.40 -6.67 7.52
CA ALA A 100 -3.66 -6.47 8.26
C ALA A 100 -3.93 -7.62 9.24
N ALA A 101 -3.63 -8.87 8.85
CA ALA A 101 -3.79 -10.03 9.72
C ALA A 101 -2.78 -10.08 10.88
N ALA A 102 -1.55 -9.62 10.67
CA ALA A 102 -0.45 -9.78 11.63
C ALA A 102 -0.35 -8.65 12.67
N VAL A 103 -0.62 -7.40 12.27
CA VAL A 103 -0.27 -6.25 13.12
C VAL A 103 -1.21 -6.07 14.33
N GLY A 104 -2.48 -6.49 14.19
CA GLY A 104 -3.47 -6.41 15.27
C GLY A 104 -3.60 -5.00 15.87
N ARG A 105 -3.81 -4.93 17.19
CA ARG A 105 -3.97 -3.68 17.95
C ARG A 105 -2.70 -2.85 18.12
N ASN A 106 -1.53 -3.45 17.90
CA ASN A 106 -0.25 -2.80 18.21
C ASN A 106 0.14 -1.78 17.14
N LEU A 107 -0.45 -1.86 15.94
CA LEU A 107 -0.19 -0.95 14.81
C LEU A 107 1.31 -0.74 14.52
N ASP A 108 2.11 -1.78 14.76
CA ASP A 108 3.55 -1.74 14.54
C ASP A 108 3.90 -1.80 13.05
N HIS A 109 4.64 -0.79 12.59
CA HIS A 109 5.12 -0.66 11.23
C HIS A 109 6.40 -1.46 10.93
N SER A 110 7.09 -2.02 11.93
CA SER A 110 8.42 -2.65 11.73
C SER A 110 8.45 -3.77 10.68
N GLY A 111 7.32 -4.46 10.47
CA GLY A 111 7.23 -5.63 9.58
C GLY A 111 6.88 -5.35 8.12
N TYR A 112 6.56 -4.11 7.73
CA TYR A 112 6.06 -3.87 6.36
C TYR A 112 7.15 -3.94 5.29
N LEU A 113 8.36 -3.48 5.59
CA LEU A 113 9.49 -3.52 4.65
C LEU A 113 9.85 -4.96 4.26
N GLU A 114 9.85 -5.86 5.26
CA GLU A 114 10.07 -7.29 5.03
C GLU A 114 8.96 -7.89 4.16
N ALA A 115 7.70 -7.46 4.35
CA ALA A 115 6.56 -7.94 3.56
C ALA A 115 6.62 -7.54 2.08
N ILE A 116 7.34 -6.45 1.75
CA ILE A 116 7.48 -5.95 0.37
C ILE A 116 8.87 -6.17 -0.23
N LYS A 117 9.81 -6.79 0.50
CA LYS A 117 11.24 -6.88 0.10
C LYS A 117 11.49 -7.49 -1.28
N ALA A 118 10.62 -8.42 -1.70
CA ALA A 118 10.75 -9.12 -2.98
C ALA A 118 10.20 -8.31 -4.16
N MET A 119 9.50 -7.20 -3.89
CA MET A 119 8.92 -6.33 -4.91
C MET A 119 9.94 -5.24 -5.25
N PRO A 120 10.26 -5.01 -6.53
CA PRO A 120 11.12 -3.89 -6.91
C PRO A 120 10.41 -2.57 -6.61
N HIS A 121 11.05 -1.72 -5.81
CA HIS A 121 10.56 -0.38 -5.47
C HIS A 121 11.73 0.53 -5.09
N SER A 122 11.56 1.83 -5.33
CA SER A 122 12.48 2.91 -4.96
C SER A 122 12.04 3.65 -3.70
N ALA A 123 10.74 3.63 -3.38
CA ALA A 123 10.19 4.13 -2.13
C ALA A 123 8.93 3.35 -1.75
N SER A 124 8.59 3.37 -0.46
CA SER A 124 7.42 2.69 0.09
C SER A 124 6.86 3.41 1.31
N ALA A 125 5.59 3.14 1.63
CA ALA A 125 4.92 3.61 2.84
C ALA A 125 3.83 2.63 3.28
N GLU A 126 3.38 2.75 4.53
CA GLU A 126 2.28 1.98 5.09
C GLU A 126 1.33 2.90 5.87
N ASN A 127 0.03 2.73 5.63
CA ASN A 127 -1.02 3.23 6.53
C ASN A 127 -1.64 2.04 7.25
N LEU A 128 -1.79 2.15 8.57
CA LEU A 128 -2.47 1.15 9.39
C LEU A 128 -3.67 1.76 10.10
N TRP A 129 -4.68 0.94 10.36
CA TRP A 129 -5.82 1.30 11.19
C TRP A 129 -6.25 0.10 12.02
N TRP A 130 -6.66 0.36 13.26
CA TRP A 130 -7.38 -0.60 14.08
C TRP A 130 -8.56 0.10 14.75
N GLY A 131 -9.73 -0.55 14.75
CA GLY A 131 -10.91 0.04 15.38
C GLY A 131 -12.13 -0.87 15.38
N THR A 132 -13.20 -0.38 16.01
CA THR A 132 -14.51 -1.06 16.04
C THR A 132 -15.27 -0.89 14.73
N ASP A 133 -15.09 0.24 14.05
CA ASP A 133 -15.55 0.45 12.68
C ASP A 133 -14.36 0.31 11.72
N VAL A 134 -14.48 -0.70 10.87
CA VAL A 134 -13.51 -1.01 9.81
C VAL A 134 -14.17 -1.03 8.44
N SER A 135 -15.31 -0.36 8.30
CA SER A 135 -15.83 -0.06 6.97
C SER A 135 -14.78 0.75 6.20
N THR A 136 -14.66 0.47 4.90
CA THR A 136 -13.71 1.17 4.02
C THR A 136 -13.80 2.69 4.16
N ALA A 137 -15.02 3.23 4.27
CA ALA A 137 -15.24 4.67 4.43
C ALA A 137 -14.66 5.19 5.76
N ALA A 138 -14.91 4.51 6.88
CA ALA A 138 -14.39 4.90 8.18
C ALA A 138 -12.85 4.85 8.23
N VAL A 139 -12.25 3.80 7.67
CA VAL A 139 -10.78 3.65 7.61
C VAL A 139 -10.16 4.78 6.80
N VAL A 140 -10.66 5.04 5.59
CA VAL A 140 -10.11 6.10 4.72
C VAL A 140 -10.32 7.47 5.36
N GLN A 141 -11.48 7.73 5.97
CA GLN A 141 -11.73 8.98 6.68
C GLN A 141 -10.74 9.20 7.83
N ALA A 142 -10.48 8.17 8.65
CA ALA A 142 -9.51 8.25 9.74
C ALA A 142 -8.09 8.55 9.23
N TRP A 143 -7.70 7.99 8.08
CA TRP A 143 -6.42 8.33 7.44
C TRP A 143 -6.38 9.75 6.87
N ILE A 144 -7.48 10.27 6.35
CA ILE A 144 -7.58 11.67 5.86
C ILE A 144 -7.40 12.66 7.02
N GLU A 145 -7.95 12.34 8.19
CA GLU A 145 -7.89 13.19 9.38
C GLU A 145 -6.52 13.17 10.08
N SER A 146 -5.69 12.15 9.81
CA SER A 146 -4.32 12.05 10.31
C SER A 146 -3.32 12.62 9.30
N GLY A 147 -2.58 13.67 9.68
CA GLY A 147 -1.63 14.35 8.79
C GLY A 147 -0.64 13.40 8.11
N GLY A 148 0.02 12.51 8.84
CA GLY A 148 1.00 11.57 8.27
C GLY A 148 0.38 10.52 7.34
N HIS A 149 -0.81 10.01 7.68
CA HIS A 149 -1.51 9.05 6.81
C HIS A 149 -2.03 9.73 5.54
N ARG A 150 -2.53 10.97 5.66
CA ARG A 150 -2.96 11.78 4.53
C ARG A 150 -1.81 12.12 3.61
N ASP A 151 -0.62 12.42 4.14
CA ASP A 151 0.56 12.66 3.33
C ASP A 151 0.90 11.44 2.46
N ASN A 152 0.79 10.22 3.02
CA ASN A 152 0.91 8.98 2.24
C ASN A 152 -0.19 8.87 1.17
N LEU A 153 -1.45 9.17 1.49
CA LEU A 153 -2.55 9.12 0.52
C LEU A 153 -2.37 10.07 -0.66
N LEU A 154 -1.68 11.21 -0.47
CA LEU A 154 -1.51 12.26 -1.49
C LEU A 154 -0.14 12.26 -2.16
N ALA A 155 0.83 11.50 -1.66
CA ALA A 155 2.14 11.38 -2.28
C ALA A 155 2.08 10.69 -3.65
N GLU A 156 3.16 10.86 -4.41
CA GLU A 156 3.31 10.30 -5.76
C GLU A 156 3.74 8.84 -5.67
N TRP A 157 2.80 7.93 -5.92
CA TRP A 157 3.02 6.47 -5.92
C TRP A 157 2.54 5.86 -7.24
N THR A 158 3.11 4.71 -7.61
CA THR A 158 2.69 3.96 -8.80
C THR A 158 1.67 2.89 -8.44
N TYR A 159 1.95 2.14 -7.38
CA TYR A 159 1.13 1.02 -6.93
C TYR A 159 0.66 1.25 -5.51
N GLY A 160 -0.54 0.76 -5.24
CA GLY A 160 -1.13 0.78 -3.92
C GLY A 160 -2.05 -0.41 -3.76
N CYS A 161 -2.09 -0.96 -2.55
CA CYS A 161 -3.11 -1.93 -2.23
C CYS A 161 -3.38 -1.96 -0.74
N GLY A 162 -4.64 -2.17 -0.36
CA GLY A 162 -5.02 -2.29 1.03
C GLY A 162 -6.12 -3.31 1.25
N GLU A 163 -6.09 -3.89 2.44
CA GLU A 163 -6.96 -4.98 2.85
C GLU A 163 -7.40 -4.75 4.30
N ILE A 164 -8.62 -5.19 4.60
CA ILE A 164 -9.18 -5.20 5.95
C ILE A 164 -9.30 -6.65 6.38
N VAL A 165 -8.71 -6.98 7.52
CA VAL A 165 -8.79 -8.31 8.14
C VAL A 165 -9.18 -8.13 9.60
N ASN A 166 -10.29 -8.74 10.01
CA ASN A 166 -10.88 -8.55 11.34
C ASN A 166 -11.12 -7.07 11.64
N GLN A 167 -10.44 -6.52 12.65
CA GLN A 167 -10.55 -5.13 13.10
C GLN A 167 -9.41 -4.25 12.62
N THR A 168 -8.61 -4.73 11.66
CA THR A 168 -7.40 -4.05 11.22
C THR A 168 -7.43 -3.80 9.73
N ALA A 169 -7.03 -2.62 9.30
CA ALA A 169 -6.72 -2.31 7.91
C ALA A 169 -5.23 -2.03 7.74
N ALA A 170 -4.67 -2.51 6.64
CA ALA A 170 -3.34 -2.13 6.20
C ALA A 170 -3.40 -1.68 4.74
N PHE A 171 -2.70 -0.62 4.41
CA PHE A 171 -2.52 -0.14 3.05
C PHE A 171 -1.06 0.11 2.77
N LEU A 172 -0.54 -0.51 1.72
CA LEU A 172 0.85 -0.41 1.30
C LEU A 172 0.93 0.41 0.01
N PHE A 173 1.95 1.25 -0.05
CA PHE A 173 2.28 2.07 -1.22
C PHE A 173 3.69 1.72 -1.68
N ILE A 174 3.91 1.61 -2.99
CA ILE A 174 5.25 1.49 -3.59
C ILE A 174 5.36 2.28 -4.90
N ARG A 175 6.58 2.69 -5.25
CA ARG A 175 6.90 3.29 -6.56
C ARG A 175 8.30 2.95 -7.03
#